data_AF-A0A2G5USP9-F1
#
_entry.id   AF-A0A2G5USP9-F1
#
_cell.length_a   1.000
_cell.length_b   1.000
_cell.length_c   1.000
_cell.angle_alpha   90.00
_cell.angle_beta   90.00
_cell.angle_gamma   90.00
#
_symmetry.space_group_name_H-M   'P 1'
#
loop_
_entity.id
_entity.type
_entity.pdbx_description
1 polymer ?
#
loop_
_entity_poly.entity_id
_entity_poly.type
_entity_poly.pdbx_seq_one_letter_code
_entity_poly.pdbx_strand_id
1 'polypeptide(L)'
;MGRLIFSPIAFQTFFFSFFFSSSLLQYPFHNLKPVSDKFKMTTFDRGEKPDIGTFVAFDHVRFVVGNAKQAAYWYCANFGFEPFVYKGLETGSRITAQHAVKQDKIIFVFESALLPDNKELGEHLVQHGDGVKDVCFEVEDLDSIVAHAKAAGATIVRDITEESDENGSVRFATLRTYGETDHTLLERKKYKGAFLPGFKPHPMPPTFFHSLPRVGLNFLDHCVGNQPDLQMAPAVEWYENILKFHRFWSVDDSMIHTEYSALRSIVVTNFEETIKMPINEPASSDKKAVSQIQEYVDYYGGSGVQHIALNTSDIITAIEALRARGCEFLSIPSSYYDNLRQRLSESSMTIKEDMDRLQKLHILVDFDENGYLLQIFSKPCQDRPTLFIEIIQRQNHQGFGAGNFKALFESIELEQTKRGNLFYDNIKDGQHK
;
A
#
# COMPACT_ATOMS: atom_id res chain seq x y z
N MET A 1 10.05 -38.88 69.76
CA MET A 1 8.90 -37.93 69.84
C MET A 1 8.76 -37.35 68.43
N GLY A 2 7.83 -37.77 67.58
CA GLY A 2 6.39 -37.55 67.67
C GLY A 2 6.00 -36.74 66.41
N ARG A 3 5.36 -37.40 65.43
CA ARG A 3 4.78 -36.77 64.24
C ARG A 3 3.51 -35.99 64.64
N LEU A 4 3.35 -34.78 64.11
CA LEU A 4 2.12 -33.95 64.08
C LEU A 4 2.17 -33.22 62.72
N ILE A 5 1.43 -33.60 61.67
CA ILE A 5 -0.01 -33.39 61.39
C ILE A 5 -0.49 -32.00 61.84
N PHE A 6 -0.71 -31.10 60.88
CA PHE A 6 -1.67 -30.00 60.98
C PHE A 6 -2.48 -29.82 59.70
N SER A 7 -3.76 -29.56 59.94
CA SER A 7 -4.93 -29.43 59.09
C SER A 7 -4.94 -28.15 58.23
N PRO A 8 -5.70 -28.12 57.11
CA PRO A 8 -5.87 -26.92 56.30
C PRO A 8 -6.90 -25.96 56.91
N ILE A 9 -6.61 -24.65 56.84
CA ILE A 9 -7.57 -23.57 57.12
C ILE A 9 -8.03 -22.98 55.78
N ALA A 10 -9.35 -22.91 55.65
CA ALA A 10 -10.10 -22.45 54.51
C ALA A 10 -9.86 -20.96 54.18
N PHE A 11 -9.75 -20.66 52.89
CA PHE A 11 -10.00 -19.32 52.35
C PHE A 11 -11.33 -19.36 51.58
N GLN A 12 -12.31 -18.62 52.09
CA GLN A 12 -13.60 -18.36 51.46
C GLN A 12 -13.42 -17.52 50.20
N THR A 13 -13.83 -18.06 49.06
CA THR A 13 -14.04 -17.32 47.81
C THR A 13 -15.42 -16.66 47.86
N PHE A 14 -15.46 -15.33 47.85
CA PHE A 14 -16.69 -14.56 47.62
C PHE A 14 -17.06 -14.63 46.14
N PHE A 15 -18.20 -15.25 45.83
CA PHE A 15 -18.87 -15.15 44.54
C PHE A 15 -19.61 -13.80 44.47
N PHE A 16 -19.14 -12.87 43.65
CA PHE A 16 -19.97 -11.77 43.16
C PHE A 16 -20.50 -12.15 41.78
N SER A 17 -21.81 -12.45 41.73
CA SER A 17 -22.56 -12.63 40.49
C SER A 17 -22.87 -11.25 39.91
N PHE A 18 -22.16 -10.85 38.85
CA PHE A 18 -22.59 -9.75 37.99
C PHE A 18 -23.34 -10.35 36.79
N PHE A 19 -24.66 -10.17 36.79
CA PHE A 19 -25.50 -10.34 35.61
C PHE A 19 -25.09 -9.26 34.59
N PHE A 20 -24.25 -9.61 33.62
CA PHE A 20 -24.16 -8.85 32.38
C PHE A 20 -25.29 -9.31 31.45
N SER A 21 -26.26 -8.41 31.27
CA SER A 21 -27.26 -8.46 30.21
C SER A 21 -26.54 -8.58 28.86
N SER A 22 -26.68 -9.75 28.22
CA SER A 22 -26.27 -9.99 26.84
C SER A 22 -27.22 -9.23 25.91
N SER A 23 -26.86 -7.99 25.58
CA SER A 23 -27.36 -7.31 24.38
C SER A 23 -26.19 -7.14 23.40
N LEU A 24 -25.65 -8.27 22.96
CA LEU A 24 -24.90 -8.30 21.70
C LEU A 24 -25.90 -7.95 20.60
N LEU A 25 -25.74 -6.78 19.99
CA LEU A 25 -26.36 -6.42 18.73
C LEU A 25 -25.99 -7.50 17.70
N GLN A 26 -26.84 -8.51 17.54
CA GLN A 26 -26.84 -9.38 16.38
C GLN A 26 -27.27 -8.53 15.18
N TYR A 27 -26.30 -8.05 14.43
CA TYR A 27 -26.54 -7.42 13.12
C TYR A 27 -27.13 -8.47 12.17
N PRO A 28 -28.35 -8.28 11.66
CA PRO A 28 -28.98 -9.26 10.78
C PRO A 28 -28.41 -9.11 9.37
N PHE A 29 -27.33 -9.84 9.05
CA PHE A 29 -26.79 -9.99 7.70
C PHE A 29 -27.64 -10.95 6.84
N HIS A 30 -28.96 -10.78 6.78
CA HIS A 30 -29.82 -11.62 5.93
C HIS A 30 -30.79 -10.75 5.14
N ASN A 31 -30.40 -10.42 3.91
CA ASN A 31 -31.21 -10.30 2.69
C ASN A 31 -30.46 -9.47 1.63
N LEU A 32 -29.51 -10.09 0.94
CA LEU A 32 -28.85 -9.48 -0.23
C LEU A 32 -29.71 -9.75 -1.47
N LYS A 33 -30.20 -8.69 -2.12
CA LYS A 33 -30.69 -8.78 -3.50
C LYS A 33 -29.47 -8.91 -4.44
N PRO A 34 -29.56 -9.73 -5.50
CA PRO A 34 -28.52 -9.73 -6.53
C PRO A 34 -28.51 -8.36 -7.21
N VAL A 35 -27.37 -7.68 -7.16
CA VAL A 35 -27.11 -6.45 -7.91
C VAL A 35 -26.79 -6.87 -9.34
N SER A 36 -27.44 -6.24 -10.32
CA SER A 36 -27.22 -6.56 -11.73
C SER A 36 -25.84 -6.11 -12.21
N ASP A 37 -25.06 -7.04 -12.78
CA ASP A 37 -23.68 -6.86 -13.28
C ASP A 37 -23.56 -6.02 -14.58
N LYS A 38 -24.18 -4.84 -14.64
CA LYS A 38 -24.00 -3.90 -15.76
C LYS A 38 -23.46 -2.56 -15.28
N PHE A 39 -22.35 -2.60 -14.57
CA PHE A 39 -21.56 -1.40 -14.28
C PHE A 39 -20.61 -1.13 -15.45
N LYS A 40 -20.75 0.03 -16.10
CA LYS A 40 -19.84 0.43 -17.18
C LYS A 40 -18.59 1.05 -16.57
N MET A 41 -17.56 0.24 -16.40
CA MET A 41 -16.20 0.73 -16.21
C MET A 41 -15.80 1.59 -17.41
N THR A 42 -15.10 2.69 -17.16
CA THR A 42 -14.53 3.51 -18.24
C THR A 42 -13.05 3.20 -18.38
N THR A 43 -12.68 2.55 -19.47
CA THR A 43 -11.30 2.52 -19.97
C THR A 43 -11.11 3.70 -20.91
N PHE A 44 -9.92 4.29 -20.89
CA PHE A 44 -9.59 5.46 -21.69
C PHE A 44 -8.60 5.07 -22.79
N ASP A 45 -8.63 5.81 -23.91
CA ASP A 45 -7.62 5.67 -24.95
C ASP A 45 -6.30 6.27 -24.45
N ARG A 46 -5.20 5.58 -24.76
CA ARG A 46 -3.83 5.97 -24.41
C ARG A 46 -3.40 7.29 -25.07
N GLY A 47 -4.07 7.70 -26.14
CA GLY A 47 -3.80 8.95 -26.85
C GLY A 47 -2.48 8.93 -27.63
N GLU A 48 -1.99 10.12 -27.98
CA GLU A 48 -0.71 10.27 -28.70
C GLU A 48 0.49 10.12 -27.77
N LYS A 49 1.58 9.54 -28.29
CA LYS A 49 2.82 9.42 -27.54
C LYS A 49 3.36 10.82 -27.20
N PRO A 50 3.67 11.11 -25.93
CA PRO A 50 4.26 12.40 -25.56
C PRO A 50 5.60 12.65 -26.27
N ASP A 51 5.82 13.88 -26.73
CA ASP A 51 7.09 14.35 -27.32
C ASP A 51 8.06 14.83 -26.22
N ILE A 52 8.15 14.05 -25.14
CA ILE A 52 9.09 14.25 -24.03
C ILE A 52 9.76 12.91 -23.72
N GLY A 53 10.68 12.90 -22.75
CA GLY A 53 11.34 11.70 -22.26
C GLY A 53 10.37 10.61 -21.79
N THR A 54 10.91 9.41 -21.60
CA THR A 54 10.12 8.21 -21.30
C THR A 54 10.23 7.83 -19.82
N PHE A 55 9.11 7.48 -19.20
CA PHE A 55 9.09 6.85 -17.89
C PHE A 55 9.22 5.35 -18.05
N VAL A 56 10.25 4.75 -17.48
CA VAL A 56 10.60 3.33 -17.70
C VAL A 56 9.84 2.45 -16.73
N ALA A 57 10.02 2.67 -15.43
CA ALA A 57 9.41 1.87 -14.35
C ALA A 57 9.55 2.58 -13.00
N PHE A 58 8.92 2.02 -11.96
CA PHE A 58 9.29 2.31 -10.57
C PHE A 58 10.76 1.92 -10.32
N ASP A 59 11.58 2.83 -9.78
CA ASP A 59 12.97 2.54 -9.39
C ASP A 59 13.04 2.08 -7.93
N HIS A 60 12.50 2.86 -7.00
CA HIS A 60 12.37 2.51 -5.58
C HIS A 60 11.30 3.36 -4.88
N VAL A 61 10.92 2.97 -3.67
CA VAL A 61 10.06 3.79 -2.79
C VAL A 61 10.84 4.17 -1.53
N ARG A 62 10.87 5.46 -1.21
CA ARG A 62 11.54 5.99 -0.03
C ARG A 62 10.52 6.30 1.05
N PHE A 63 10.82 5.83 2.26
CA PHE A 63 10.01 6.03 3.46
C PHE A 63 10.76 6.92 4.44
N VAL A 64 10.06 7.86 5.05
CA VAL A 64 10.55 8.54 6.25
C VAL A 64 9.94 7.84 7.45
N VAL A 65 10.80 7.34 8.32
CA VAL A 65 10.42 6.51 9.46
C VAL A 65 11.17 6.92 10.72
N GLY A 66 10.60 6.64 11.88
CA GLY A 66 11.23 6.93 13.17
C GLY A 66 12.49 6.12 13.42
N ASN A 67 12.56 4.90 12.90
CA ASN A 67 13.74 4.03 13.02
C ASN A 67 13.96 3.17 11.77
N ALA A 68 14.79 3.67 10.85
CA ALA A 68 15.09 3.02 9.58
C ALA A 68 15.69 1.62 9.72
N LYS A 69 16.48 1.39 10.77
CA LYS A 69 17.09 0.08 11.03
C LYS A 69 16.04 -0.96 11.41
N GLN A 70 15.10 -0.60 12.28
CA GLN A 70 14.01 -1.49 12.70
C GLN A 70 13.00 -1.71 11.58
N ALA A 71 12.62 -0.66 10.86
CA ALA A 71 11.75 -0.77 9.70
C ALA A 71 12.34 -1.74 8.65
N ALA A 72 13.59 -1.51 8.23
CA ALA A 72 14.27 -2.40 7.29
C ALA A 72 14.32 -3.86 7.76
N TYR A 73 14.63 -4.09 9.04
CA TYR A 73 14.62 -5.44 9.62
C TYR A 73 13.22 -6.08 9.54
N TRP A 74 12.17 -5.35 9.90
CA TRP A 74 10.79 -5.83 9.89
C TRP A 74 10.34 -6.21 8.48
N TYR A 75 10.60 -5.37 7.47
CA TYR A 75 10.27 -5.71 6.08
C TYR A 75 11.09 -6.92 5.56
N CYS A 76 12.33 -7.08 6.01
CA CYS A 76 13.12 -8.29 5.68
C CYS A 76 12.55 -9.56 6.35
N ALA A 77 12.20 -9.47 7.63
CA ALA A 77 11.68 -10.59 8.40
C ALA A 77 10.29 -11.01 7.92
N ASN A 78 9.37 -10.04 7.81
CA ASN A 78 7.95 -10.27 7.57
C ASN A 78 7.62 -10.41 6.09
N PHE A 79 8.10 -9.49 5.25
CA PHE A 79 7.77 -9.46 3.81
C PHE A 79 8.78 -10.17 2.90
N GLY A 80 9.84 -10.75 3.47
CA GLY A 80 10.82 -11.54 2.72
C GLY A 80 11.79 -10.72 1.88
N PHE A 81 11.95 -9.43 2.18
CA PHE A 81 13.04 -8.64 1.62
C PHE A 81 14.40 -9.08 2.17
N GLU A 82 15.45 -8.67 1.47
CA GLU A 82 16.83 -8.87 1.90
C GLU A 82 17.53 -7.52 2.09
N PRO A 83 18.41 -7.38 3.10
CA PRO A 83 19.25 -6.19 3.22
C PRO A 83 20.09 -6.00 1.97
N PHE A 84 20.04 -4.82 1.36
CA PHE A 84 20.63 -4.58 0.04
C PHE A 84 21.82 -3.64 0.10
N VAL A 85 21.57 -2.36 0.37
CA VAL A 85 22.61 -1.34 0.51
C VAL A 85 22.28 -0.38 1.65
N TYR A 86 23.29 0.31 2.15
CA TYR A 86 23.21 1.21 3.29
C TYR A 86 23.98 2.51 3.04
N LYS A 87 23.43 3.61 3.55
CA LYS A 87 24.09 4.91 3.61
C LYS A 87 23.85 5.51 4.99
N GLY A 88 24.89 5.77 5.77
CA GLY A 88 24.80 6.27 7.14
C GLY A 88 26.14 6.70 7.70
N LEU A 89 26.28 6.70 9.03
CA LEU A 89 27.46 7.25 9.71
C LEU A 89 28.77 6.66 9.16
N GLU A 90 28.78 5.34 9.02
CA GLU A 90 29.91 4.51 8.63
C GLU A 90 30.27 4.66 7.14
N THR A 91 29.36 5.22 6.35
CA THR A 91 29.57 5.48 4.90
C THR A 91 29.70 6.97 4.59
N GLY A 92 29.83 7.83 5.62
CA GLY A 92 30.03 9.27 5.48
C GLY A 92 28.74 10.11 5.46
N SER A 93 27.55 9.50 5.53
CA SER A 93 26.30 10.27 5.70
C SER A 93 26.13 10.70 7.15
N ARG A 94 26.11 12.01 7.37
CA ARG A 94 26.11 12.62 8.70
C ARG A 94 24.73 13.10 9.17
N ILE A 95 23.79 13.25 8.23
CA ILE A 95 22.47 13.86 8.45
C ILE A 95 21.38 12.80 8.53
N THR A 96 21.41 11.79 7.65
CA THR A 96 20.40 10.73 7.60
C THR A 96 21.05 9.34 7.51
N ALA A 97 20.33 8.34 8.04
CA ALA A 97 20.63 6.94 7.81
C ALA A 97 19.55 6.36 6.90
N GLN A 98 20.00 5.66 5.87
CA GLN A 98 19.17 5.06 4.84
C GLN A 98 19.48 3.57 4.74
N HIS A 99 18.49 2.74 5.05
CA HIS A 99 18.55 1.29 4.94
C HIS A 99 17.71 0.88 3.72
N ALA A 100 18.38 0.47 2.63
CA ALA A 100 17.70 -0.06 1.46
C ALA A 100 17.60 -1.60 1.56
N VAL A 101 16.40 -2.11 1.32
CA VAL A 101 16.10 -3.54 1.25
C VAL A 101 15.52 -3.88 -0.12
N LYS A 102 15.76 -5.10 -0.59
CA LYS A 102 15.42 -5.51 -1.95
C LYS A 102 14.78 -6.89 -1.98
N GLN A 103 13.80 -7.07 -2.85
CA GLN A 103 13.28 -8.38 -3.25
C GLN A 103 13.02 -8.36 -4.76
N ASP A 104 13.80 -9.15 -5.50
CA ASP A 104 13.87 -9.09 -6.97
C ASP A 104 14.04 -7.65 -7.51
N LYS A 105 13.01 -7.01 -8.07
CA LYS A 105 13.09 -5.63 -8.56
C LYS A 105 12.53 -4.59 -7.58
N ILE A 106 11.92 -5.03 -6.48
CA ILE A 106 11.32 -4.16 -5.48
C ILE A 106 12.43 -3.63 -4.57
N ILE A 107 12.55 -2.30 -4.47
CA ILE A 107 13.51 -1.64 -3.58
C ILE A 107 12.76 -0.66 -2.68
N PHE A 108 12.87 -0.85 -1.37
CA PHE A 108 12.40 0.08 -0.36
C PHE A 108 13.59 0.71 0.36
N VAL A 109 13.57 2.03 0.53
CA VAL A 109 14.60 2.78 1.23
C VAL A 109 13.99 3.41 2.48
N PHE A 110 14.35 2.91 3.65
CA PHE A 110 13.91 3.48 4.93
C PHE A 110 14.90 4.53 5.40
N GLU A 111 14.43 5.74 5.62
CA GLU A 111 15.25 6.88 6.02
C GLU A 111 14.84 7.44 7.37
N SER A 112 15.83 7.71 8.22
CA SER A 112 15.65 8.42 9.49
C SER A 112 16.70 9.51 9.66
N ALA A 113 16.34 10.58 10.36
CA ALA A 113 17.29 11.59 10.82
C ALA A 113 18.29 10.99 11.81
N LEU A 114 19.56 11.34 11.68
CA LEU A 114 20.62 10.97 12.62
C LEU A 114 20.87 12.04 13.69
N LEU A 115 20.56 13.30 13.37
CA LEU A 115 20.73 14.43 14.27
C LEU A 115 19.39 14.77 14.94
N PRO A 116 19.42 15.23 16.20
CA PRO A 116 18.27 15.87 16.82
C PRO A 116 17.79 17.07 15.98
N ASP A 117 16.51 17.42 16.13
CA ASP A 117 15.90 18.62 15.55
C ASP A 117 16.03 18.76 14.02
N ASN A 118 16.16 17.63 13.30
CA ASN A 118 15.98 17.63 11.85
C ASN A 118 14.52 18.01 11.55
N LYS A 119 14.31 19.27 11.16
CA LYS A 119 12.99 19.85 11.00
C LYS A 119 12.17 19.14 9.92
N GLU A 120 12.73 18.91 8.74
CA GLU A 120 12.01 18.32 7.61
C GLU A 120 11.53 16.90 7.92
N LEU A 121 12.44 16.01 8.34
CA LEU A 121 12.08 14.61 8.63
C LEU A 121 11.26 14.50 9.93
N GLY A 122 11.54 15.38 10.90
CA GLY A 122 10.83 15.42 12.18
C GLY A 122 9.38 15.88 12.03
N GLU A 123 9.12 16.94 11.27
CA GLU A 123 7.76 17.44 10.99
C GLU A 123 6.95 16.40 10.22
N HIS A 124 7.53 15.78 9.19
CA HIS A 124 6.90 14.66 8.48
C HIS A 124 6.54 13.52 9.42
N LEU A 125 7.47 13.07 10.25
CA LEU A 125 7.24 11.95 11.17
C LEU A 125 6.15 12.24 12.20
N VAL A 126 6.11 13.47 12.75
CA VAL A 126 5.06 13.88 13.70
C VAL A 126 3.69 13.88 13.01
N GLN A 127 3.61 14.47 11.81
CA GLN A 127 2.36 14.59 11.07
C GLN A 127 1.84 13.23 10.60
N HIS A 128 2.69 12.44 9.95
CA HIS A 128 2.29 11.26 9.19
C HIS A 128 2.51 9.93 9.92
N GLY A 129 3.43 9.88 10.89
CA GLY A 129 4.02 8.63 11.35
C GLY A 129 5.04 8.09 10.34
N ASP A 130 5.28 6.79 10.36
CA ASP A 130 6.13 6.15 9.35
C ASP A 130 5.36 6.13 8.02
N GLY A 131 5.93 6.64 6.93
CA GLY A 131 5.18 6.83 5.70
C GLY A 131 6.04 6.97 4.46
N VAL A 132 5.44 6.76 3.29
CA VAL A 132 6.10 7.00 2.00
C VAL A 132 6.30 8.49 1.81
N LYS A 133 7.53 8.88 1.53
CA LYS A 133 7.90 10.27 1.21
C LYS A 133 8.11 10.46 -0.29
N ASP A 134 8.65 9.45 -0.98
CA ASP A 134 8.99 9.55 -2.40
C ASP A 134 8.71 8.24 -3.12
N VAL A 135 8.06 8.34 -4.29
CA VAL A 135 7.91 7.22 -5.23
C VAL A 135 8.78 7.54 -6.45
N CYS A 136 9.93 6.88 -6.55
CA CYS A 136 10.95 7.21 -7.53
C CYS A 136 10.70 6.51 -8.87
N PHE A 137 10.94 7.21 -9.98
CA PHE A 137 10.78 6.68 -11.33
C PHE A 137 12.11 6.67 -12.08
N GLU A 138 12.44 5.54 -12.70
CA GLU A 138 13.50 5.49 -13.71
C GLU A 138 12.97 6.14 -14.99
N VAL A 139 13.75 7.06 -15.55
CA VAL A 139 13.39 7.81 -16.75
C VAL A 139 14.52 7.84 -17.78
N GLU A 140 14.15 8.08 -19.02
CA GLU A 140 15.06 8.41 -20.11
C GLU A 140 14.79 9.83 -20.61
N ASP A 141 15.84 10.63 -20.81
CA ASP A 141 15.73 12.04 -21.20
C ASP A 141 15.10 12.88 -20.08
N LEU A 142 15.80 12.91 -18.93
CA LEU A 142 15.40 13.68 -17.75
C LEU A 142 15.23 15.17 -18.06
N ASP A 143 16.07 15.72 -18.95
CA ASP A 143 16.06 17.14 -19.30
C ASP A 143 14.73 17.57 -19.91
N SER A 144 14.23 16.81 -20.90
CA SER A 144 12.94 17.13 -21.54
C SER A 144 11.75 16.98 -20.59
N ILE A 145 11.74 15.94 -19.74
CA ILE A 145 10.66 15.73 -18.75
C ILE A 145 10.62 16.90 -17.76
N VAL A 146 11.76 17.28 -17.20
CA VAL A 146 11.84 18.38 -16.22
C VAL A 146 11.56 19.73 -16.87
N ALA A 147 12.03 19.96 -18.09
CA ALA A 147 11.73 21.19 -18.83
C ALA A 147 10.22 21.34 -19.09
N HIS A 148 9.56 20.26 -19.55
CA HIS A 148 8.10 20.23 -19.70
C HIS A 148 7.39 20.45 -18.36
N ALA A 149 7.78 19.72 -17.32
CA ALA A 149 7.18 19.83 -16.00
C ALA A 149 7.26 21.27 -15.45
N LYS A 150 8.41 21.95 -15.59
CA LYS A 150 8.57 23.36 -15.22
C LYS A 150 7.64 24.26 -16.02
N ALA A 151 7.57 24.08 -17.35
CA ALA A 151 6.69 24.86 -18.20
C ALA A 151 5.20 24.65 -17.87
N ALA A 152 4.83 23.45 -17.41
CA ALA A 152 3.49 23.08 -16.96
C ALA A 152 3.19 23.52 -15.51
N GLY A 153 4.13 24.16 -14.81
CA GLY A 153 3.92 24.72 -13.46
C GLY A 153 4.25 23.78 -12.30
N ALA A 154 5.09 22.77 -12.50
CA ALA A 154 5.50 21.86 -11.44
C ALA A 154 6.26 22.57 -10.31
N THR A 155 5.97 22.17 -9.07
CA THR A 155 6.81 22.52 -7.93
C THR A 155 8.06 21.64 -7.92
N ILE A 156 9.20 22.23 -8.30
CA ILE A 156 10.51 21.57 -8.31
C ILE A 156 11.12 21.65 -6.90
N VAL A 157 11.19 20.51 -6.22
CA VAL A 157 11.82 20.39 -4.89
C VAL A 157 13.35 20.39 -5.02
N ARG A 158 13.85 19.67 -6.03
CA ARG A 158 15.26 19.65 -6.39
C ARG A 158 15.38 19.67 -7.91
N ASP A 159 16.05 20.68 -8.44
CA ASP A 159 16.35 20.76 -9.87
C ASP A 159 17.34 19.67 -10.29
N ILE A 160 17.61 19.54 -11.60
CA ILE A 160 18.51 18.52 -12.13
C ILE A 160 19.87 18.62 -11.45
N THR A 161 20.24 17.53 -10.78
CA THR A 161 21.54 17.33 -10.13
C THR A 161 22.16 16.05 -10.65
N GLU A 162 23.49 15.95 -10.55
CA GLU A 162 24.22 14.73 -10.85
C GLU A 162 25.03 14.32 -9.62
N GLU A 163 24.91 13.06 -9.21
CA GLU A 163 25.80 12.45 -8.22
C GLU A 163 26.65 11.38 -8.91
N SER A 164 27.89 11.22 -8.48
CA SER A 164 28.85 10.29 -9.12
C SER A 164 29.70 9.57 -8.08
N ASP A 165 30.10 8.35 -8.42
CA ASP A 165 31.13 7.59 -7.70
C ASP A 165 31.98 6.76 -8.67
N GLU A 166 32.78 5.82 -8.17
CA GLU A 166 33.64 4.95 -8.97
C GLU A 166 32.91 4.13 -10.05
N ASN A 167 31.58 4.00 -9.98
CA ASN A 167 30.76 3.22 -10.89
C ASN A 167 30.03 4.05 -11.95
N GLY A 168 30.25 5.37 -12.01
CA GLY A 168 29.65 6.29 -12.97
C GLY A 168 28.80 7.39 -12.34
N SER A 169 27.84 7.93 -13.09
CA SER A 169 26.98 9.03 -12.64
C SER A 169 25.49 8.70 -12.77
N VAL A 170 24.70 9.24 -11.84
CA VAL A 170 23.24 9.21 -11.86
C VAL A 170 22.72 10.64 -11.78
N ARG A 171 21.75 10.98 -12.62
CA ARG A 171 21.09 12.28 -12.61
C ARG A 171 19.71 12.19 -11.97
N PHE A 172 19.35 13.22 -11.22
CA PHE A 172 18.11 13.26 -10.45
C PHE A 172 17.42 14.62 -10.57
N ALA A 173 16.09 14.62 -10.60
CA ALA A 173 15.28 15.78 -10.26
C ALA A 173 14.11 15.33 -9.39
N THR A 174 13.61 16.19 -8.50
CA THR A 174 12.53 15.86 -7.57
C THR A 174 11.40 16.86 -7.71
N LEU A 175 10.18 16.35 -7.94
CA LEU A 175 8.96 17.12 -8.13
C LEU A 175 7.97 16.80 -7.01
N ARG A 176 7.27 17.80 -6.49
CA ARG A 176 6.19 17.62 -5.51
C ARG A 176 4.89 17.26 -6.24
N THR A 177 4.22 16.19 -5.80
CA THR A 177 2.87 15.81 -6.24
C THR A 177 1.84 16.13 -5.14
N TYR A 178 0.93 15.22 -4.81
CA TYR A 178 -0.06 15.36 -3.74
C TYR A 178 0.56 15.39 -2.33
N GLY A 179 -0.03 16.21 -1.45
CA GLY A 179 0.38 16.35 -0.05
C GLY A 179 1.86 16.71 0.08
N GLU A 180 2.59 15.88 0.82
CA GLU A 180 4.05 15.97 0.95
C GLU A 180 4.82 14.90 0.16
N THR A 181 4.13 14.15 -0.71
CA THR A 181 4.73 13.07 -1.50
C THR A 181 5.48 13.65 -2.68
N ASP A 182 6.70 13.19 -2.88
CA ASP A 182 7.57 13.58 -3.98
C ASP A 182 7.66 12.46 -5.04
N HIS A 183 8.04 12.86 -6.26
CA HIS A 183 8.55 11.96 -7.28
C HIS A 183 9.96 12.37 -7.64
N THR A 184 10.94 11.56 -7.27
CA THR A 184 12.30 11.66 -7.79
C THR A 184 12.41 10.92 -9.12
N LEU A 185 12.70 11.67 -10.18
CA LEU A 185 13.00 11.18 -11.51
C LEU A 185 14.49 10.89 -11.63
N LEU A 186 14.84 9.71 -12.13
CA LEU A 186 16.18 9.18 -12.07
C LEU A 186 16.64 8.66 -13.43
N GLU A 187 17.77 9.19 -13.93
CA GLU A 187 18.40 8.71 -15.16
C GLU A 187 19.73 8.00 -14.80
N ARG A 188 19.75 6.67 -14.91
CA ARG A 188 20.88 5.79 -14.50
C ARG A 188 21.71 5.19 -15.64
N LYS A 189 21.49 5.59 -16.91
CA LYS A 189 22.14 4.96 -18.08
C LYS A 189 23.68 4.88 -18.00
N LYS A 190 24.33 5.80 -17.29
CA LYS A 190 25.79 5.88 -17.13
C LYS A 190 26.31 5.25 -15.83
N TYR A 191 25.47 4.59 -15.04
CA TYR A 191 25.82 4.05 -13.73
C TYR A 191 25.81 2.52 -13.73
N LYS A 192 26.87 1.92 -13.18
CA LYS A 192 27.06 0.47 -13.11
C LYS A 192 27.06 -0.07 -11.67
N GLY A 193 26.87 0.81 -10.69
CA GLY A 193 26.83 0.43 -9.28
C GLY A 193 25.54 -0.32 -8.94
N ALA A 194 25.52 -0.96 -7.77
CA ALA A 194 24.39 -1.79 -7.36
C ALA A 194 23.08 -1.00 -7.20
N PHE A 195 23.15 0.22 -6.65
CA PHE A 195 21.97 1.04 -6.40
C PHE A 195 22.17 2.49 -6.85
N LEU A 196 22.75 3.35 -6.01
CA LEU A 196 22.99 4.78 -6.24
C LEU A 196 24.33 5.21 -5.63
N PRO A 197 24.93 6.33 -6.09
CA PRO A 197 26.16 6.85 -5.52
C PRO A 197 26.12 7.04 -4.00
N GLY A 198 27.22 6.68 -3.34
CA GLY A 198 27.38 6.84 -1.89
C GLY A 198 26.70 5.78 -1.01
N PHE A 199 25.94 4.86 -1.61
CA PHE A 199 25.48 3.65 -0.91
C PHE A 199 26.59 2.57 -0.93
N LYS A 200 26.74 1.85 0.18
CA LYS A 200 27.67 0.72 0.31
C LYS A 200 26.90 -0.56 0.67
N PRO A 201 27.49 -1.76 0.54
CA PRO A 201 26.82 -3.01 0.92
C PRO A 201 26.23 -2.94 2.32
N HIS A 202 25.02 -3.47 2.49
CA HIS A 202 24.34 -3.39 3.78
C HIS A 202 25.10 -4.18 4.86
N PRO A 203 25.34 -3.62 6.07
CA PRO A 203 26.16 -4.27 7.10
C PRO A 203 25.45 -5.44 7.82
N MET A 204 24.11 -5.48 7.78
CA MET A 204 23.33 -6.58 8.35
C MET A 204 23.48 -7.85 7.49
N PRO A 205 23.91 -8.99 8.06
CA PRO A 205 24.08 -10.23 7.32
C PRO A 205 22.71 -10.82 6.94
N PRO A 206 22.55 -11.36 5.71
CA PRO A 206 21.27 -11.86 5.25
C PRO A 206 20.92 -13.27 5.77
N THR A 207 21.86 -13.93 6.48
CA THR A 207 21.78 -15.35 6.89
C THR A 207 20.52 -15.70 7.66
N PHE A 208 20.07 -14.83 8.58
CA PHE A 208 18.83 -15.05 9.31
C PHE A 208 17.62 -15.06 8.35
N PHE A 209 17.54 -14.09 7.43
CA PHE A 209 16.42 -13.97 6.51
C PHE A 209 16.36 -15.10 5.48
N HIS A 210 17.51 -15.64 5.07
CA HIS A 210 17.59 -16.83 4.21
C HIS A 210 17.08 -18.11 4.87
N SER A 211 17.02 -18.16 6.20
CA SER A 211 16.47 -19.30 6.94
C SER A 211 14.94 -19.31 7.00
N LEU A 212 14.29 -18.20 6.65
CA LEU A 212 12.85 -18.03 6.67
C LEU A 212 12.22 -18.46 5.32
N PRO A 213 10.93 -18.88 5.28
CA PRO A 213 10.27 -19.34 4.06
C PRO A 213 10.33 -18.30 2.93
N ARG A 214 10.77 -18.65 1.72
CA ARG A 214 10.88 -17.68 0.61
C ARG A 214 9.49 -17.19 0.18
N VAL A 215 9.33 -15.88 0.00
CA VAL A 215 8.05 -15.27 -0.40
C VAL A 215 7.88 -15.23 -1.92
N GLY A 216 8.87 -14.68 -2.66
CA GLY A 216 8.82 -14.67 -4.13
C GLY A 216 8.01 -13.51 -4.70
N LEU A 217 8.27 -12.29 -4.22
CA LEU A 217 7.76 -11.06 -4.83
C LEU A 217 8.71 -10.59 -5.93
N ASN A 218 8.15 -9.99 -6.99
CA ASN A 218 8.84 -9.69 -8.24
C ASN A 218 9.14 -8.19 -8.42
N PHE A 219 8.09 -7.36 -8.52
CA PHE A 219 8.20 -5.92 -8.81
C PHE A 219 7.00 -5.15 -8.23
N LEU A 220 7.08 -3.82 -8.18
CA LEU A 220 5.95 -2.96 -7.80
C LEU A 220 4.94 -2.91 -8.95
N ASP A 221 3.72 -3.39 -8.69
CA ASP A 221 2.63 -3.40 -9.68
C ASP A 221 2.00 -2.01 -9.82
N HIS A 222 1.68 -1.39 -8.68
CA HIS A 222 1.12 -0.05 -8.61
C HIS A 222 1.26 0.55 -7.20
N CYS A 223 1.05 1.86 -7.08
CA CYS A 223 1.10 2.59 -5.81
C CYS A 223 -0.09 3.55 -5.71
N VAL A 224 -0.83 3.50 -4.60
CA VAL A 224 -2.12 4.19 -4.48
C VAL A 224 -2.04 5.41 -3.59
N GLY A 225 -2.47 6.57 -4.10
CA GLY A 225 -2.49 7.85 -3.40
C GLY A 225 -3.89 8.24 -2.93
N ASN A 226 -4.10 8.32 -1.62
CA ASN A 226 -5.36 8.83 -1.06
C ASN A 226 -5.33 10.36 -0.94
N GLN A 227 -6.46 10.97 -1.27
CA GLN A 227 -6.67 12.42 -1.27
C GLN A 227 -7.81 12.79 -0.31
N PRO A 228 -7.80 14.01 0.25
CA PRO A 228 -8.97 14.61 0.88
C PRO A 228 -10.16 14.72 -0.08
N ASP A 229 -11.33 15.03 0.47
CA ASP A 229 -12.53 15.25 -0.33
C ASP A 229 -12.32 16.32 -1.42
N LEU A 230 -12.81 16.02 -2.62
CA LEU A 230 -12.70 16.83 -3.83
C LEU A 230 -11.26 17.11 -4.30
N GLN A 231 -10.26 16.34 -3.85
CA GLN A 231 -8.86 16.50 -4.24
C GLN A 231 -8.36 15.41 -5.21
N MET A 232 -9.18 14.44 -5.62
CA MET A 232 -8.78 13.44 -6.63
C MET A 232 -8.55 14.09 -7.99
N ALA A 233 -9.48 14.93 -8.46
CA ALA A 233 -9.37 15.54 -9.78
C ALA A 233 -8.12 16.44 -9.93
N PRO A 234 -7.82 17.38 -8.99
CA PRO A 234 -6.56 18.14 -9.03
C PRO A 234 -5.31 17.24 -9.00
N ALA A 235 -5.31 16.16 -8.20
CA ALA A 235 -4.19 15.23 -8.15
C ALA A 235 -4.01 14.46 -9.46
N VAL A 236 -5.08 14.02 -10.10
CA VAL A 236 -5.05 13.37 -11.43
C VAL A 236 -4.56 14.33 -12.50
N GLU A 237 -5.10 15.55 -12.53
CA GLU A 237 -4.70 16.59 -13.48
C GLU A 237 -3.21 16.95 -13.35
N TRP A 238 -2.64 16.85 -12.15
CA TRP A 238 -1.19 16.99 -11.95
C TRP A 238 -0.42 15.96 -12.77
N TYR A 239 -0.78 14.67 -12.73
CA TYR A 239 -0.10 13.64 -13.54
C TYR A 239 -0.29 13.88 -15.04
N GLU A 240 -1.51 14.25 -15.47
CA GLU A 240 -1.83 14.51 -16.88
C GLU A 240 -1.03 15.70 -17.43
N ASN A 241 -0.98 16.80 -16.69
CA ASN A 241 -0.36 18.04 -17.16
C ASN A 241 1.16 18.05 -16.95
N ILE A 242 1.63 17.60 -15.79
CA ILE A 242 3.04 17.71 -15.38
C ILE A 242 3.88 16.58 -15.96
N LEU A 243 3.37 15.33 -15.93
CA LEU A 243 4.13 14.16 -16.37
C LEU A 243 3.65 13.57 -17.70
N LYS A 244 2.59 14.13 -18.30
CA LYS A 244 1.95 13.59 -19.53
C LYS A 244 1.48 12.14 -19.37
N PHE A 245 1.08 11.77 -18.16
CA PHE A 245 0.38 10.50 -17.94
C PHE A 245 -1.04 10.61 -18.50
N HIS A 246 -1.69 9.47 -18.70
CA HIS A 246 -3.08 9.42 -19.14
C HIS A 246 -3.91 8.65 -18.12
N ARG A 247 -5.22 8.92 -18.10
CA ARG A 247 -6.17 8.08 -17.36
C ARG A 247 -6.17 6.71 -18.01
N PHE A 248 -6.12 5.67 -17.21
CA PHE A 248 -6.18 4.28 -17.66
C PHE A 248 -7.55 3.69 -17.35
N TRP A 249 -8.05 3.97 -16.16
CA TRP A 249 -9.24 3.36 -15.60
C TRP A 249 -9.87 4.29 -14.55
N SER A 250 -11.19 4.26 -14.42
CA SER A 250 -11.90 5.00 -13.37
C SER A 250 -13.13 4.28 -12.86
N VAL A 251 -13.43 4.52 -11.59
CA VAL A 251 -14.62 4.06 -10.87
C VAL A 251 -15.17 5.17 -10.00
N ASP A 252 -16.49 5.23 -9.94
CA ASP A 252 -17.24 6.15 -9.12
C ASP A 252 -17.98 5.40 -7.99
N ASP A 253 -18.63 6.18 -7.14
CA ASP A 253 -19.40 5.73 -5.98
C ASP A 253 -20.67 4.95 -6.36
N SER A 254 -21.16 5.08 -7.60
CA SER A 254 -22.24 4.21 -8.09
C SER A 254 -21.77 2.75 -8.26
N MET A 255 -20.47 2.54 -8.46
CA MET A 255 -19.84 1.23 -8.63
C MET A 255 -19.17 0.73 -7.36
N ILE A 256 -18.58 1.62 -6.56
CA ILE A 256 -17.85 1.26 -5.34
C ILE A 256 -18.53 1.89 -4.13
N HIS A 257 -19.52 1.17 -3.61
CA HIS A 257 -20.14 1.45 -2.33
C HIS A 257 -20.48 0.16 -1.59
N THR A 258 -20.44 0.22 -0.27
CA THR A 258 -21.15 -0.71 0.60
C THR A 258 -22.51 -0.13 0.96
N GLU A 259 -23.22 -0.77 1.88
CA GLU A 259 -24.39 -0.16 2.50
C GLU A 259 -24.04 1.15 3.24
N TYR A 260 -22.77 1.35 3.62
CA TYR A 260 -22.33 2.37 4.57
C TYR A 260 -21.33 3.38 4.00
N SER A 261 -20.41 3.02 3.11
CA SER A 261 -19.39 3.95 2.61
C SER A 261 -19.06 3.75 1.12
N ALA A 262 -18.40 4.73 0.51
CA ALA A 262 -17.99 4.71 -0.90
C ALA A 262 -16.63 5.39 -1.11
N LEU A 263 -16.04 5.18 -2.30
CA LEU A 263 -14.92 5.98 -2.81
C LEU A 263 -15.07 6.24 -4.30
N ARG A 264 -14.31 7.22 -4.79
CA ARG A 264 -14.03 7.38 -6.22
C ARG A 264 -12.54 7.15 -6.46
N SER A 265 -12.20 6.54 -7.59
CA SER A 265 -10.82 6.27 -7.96
C SER A 265 -10.57 6.51 -9.44
N ILE A 266 -9.45 7.14 -9.75
CA ILE A 266 -8.93 7.27 -11.11
C ILE A 266 -7.50 6.75 -11.11
N VAL A 267 -7.21 5.83 -12.03
CA VAL A 267 -5.86 5.33 -12.27
C VAL A 267 -5.23 6.17 -13.36
N VAL A 268 -4.11 6.80 -13.04
CA VAL A 268 -3.23 7.43 -14.04
C VAL A 268 -2.03 6.53 -14.31
N THR A 269 -1.54 6.54 -15.55
CA THR A 269 -0.41 5.73 -15.96
C THR A 269 0.46 6.45 -17.00
N ASN A 270 1.77 6.13 -17.02
CA ASN A 270 2.64 6.58 -18.11
C ASN A 270 2.18 6.00 -19.45
N PHE A 271 2.65 6.56 -20.57
CA PHE A 271 2.27 6.11 -21.90
C PHE A 271 2.44 4.59 -22.04
N GLU A 272 3.61 4.02 -21.73
CA GLU A 272 3.88 2.57 -21.81
C GLU A 272 3.11 1.68 -20.81
N GLU A 273 2.29 2.26 -19.94
CA GLU A 273 1.49 1.56 -18.94
C GLU A 273 2.30 0.72 -17.94
N THR A 274 3.57 1.07 -17.72
CA THR A 274 4.48 0.39 -16.80
C THR A 274 4.43 0.94 -15.36
N ILE A 275 3.91 2.16 -15.18
CA ILE A 275 3.79 2.84 -13.89
C ILE A 275 2.33 3.22 -13.69
N LYS A 276 1.66 2.53 -12.77
CA LYS A 276 0.24 2.72 -12.48
C LYS A 276 0.05 3.37 -11.11
N MET A 277 -0.66 4.49 -11.06
CA MET A 277 -0.95 5.24 -9.84
C MET A 277 -2.46 5.46 -9.67
N PRO A 278 -3.18 4.56 -8.97
CA PRO A 278 -4.54 4.83 -8.54
C PRO A 278 -4.60 6.01 -7.55
N ILE A 279 -5.50 6.95 -7.80
CA ILE A 279 -5.73 8.13 -6.96
C ILE A 279 -7.17 8.07 -6.45
N ASN A 280 -7.34 8.08 -5.13
CA ASN A 280 -8.63 7.93 -4.47
C ASN A 280 -9.05 9.21 -3.75
N GLU A 281 -10.35 9.45 -3.66
CA GLU A 281 -10.94 10.41 -2.71
C GLU A 281 -12.14 9.77 -1.97
N PRO A 282 -12.49 10.27 -0.78
CA PRO A 282 -13.70 9.82 -0.11
C PRO A 282 -14.95 10.15 -0.94
N ALA A 283 -15.97 9.31 -0.81
CA ALA A 283 -17.31 9.63 -1.27
C ALA A 283 -18.30 9.52 -0.11
N SER A 284 -19.19 10.49 -0.02
CA SER A 284 -20.21 10.57 1.04
C SER A 284 -21.26 9.50 0.87
N SER A 285 -21.75 8.96 1.99
CA SER A 285 -22.92 8.09 2.01
C SER A 285 -24.08 8.75 2.76
N ASP A 286 -25.31 8.38 2.39
CA ASP A 286 -26.53 8.83 3.07
C ASP A 286 -26.59 8.39 4.55
N LYS A 287 -25.75 7.43 4.96
CA LYS A 287 -25.75 6.82 6.30
C LYS A 287 -24.76 7.46 7.29
N LYS A 288 -24.12 8.58 6.92
CA LYS A 288 -23.09 9.27 7.73
C LYS A 288 -21.90 8.38 8.10
N ALA A 289 -21.68 7.27 7.41
CA ALA A 289 -20.49 6.47 7.66
C ALA A 289 -19.28 7.17 7.03
N VAL A 290 -18.14 7.07 7.70
CA VAL A 290 -16.90 7.69 7.24
C VAL A 290 -16.22 6.74 6.26
N SER A 291 -15.94 7.22 5.05
CA SER A 291 -15.13 6.47 4.07
C SER A 291 -13.76 6.15 4.65
N GLN A 292 -13.24 4.94 4.42
CA GLN A 292 -11.88 4.58 4.84
C GLN A 292 -10.80 5.50 4.22
N ILE A 293 -11.10 6.18 3.10
CA ILE A 293 -10.20 7.19 2.53
C ILE A 293 -10.11 8.41 3.45
N GLN A 294 -11.24 8.80 4.06
CA GLN A 294 -11.25 9.86 5.07
C GLN A 294 -10.57 9.41 6.37
N GLU A 295 -10.78 8.17 6.82
CA GLU A 295 -10.03 7.61 7.97
C GLU A 295 -8.51 7.71 7.72
N TYR A 296 -8.05 7.32 6.53
CA TYR A 296 -6.65 7.49 6.14
C TYR A 296 -6.21 8.94 6.27
N VAL A 297 -6.94 9.89 5.65
CA VAL A 297 -6.57 11.31 5.61
C VAL A 297 -6.48 11.89 7.02
N ASP A 298 -7.37 11.48 7.92
CA ASP A 298 -7.40 11.98 9.29
C ASP A 298 -6.21 11.47 10.13
N TYR A 299 -5.81 10.19 10.00
CA TYR A 299 -4.66 9.63 10.74
C TYR A 299 -3.31 9.90 10.07
N TYR A 300 -3.29 10.06 8.75
CA TYR A 300 -2.11 10.47 8.01
C TYR A 300 -1.89 11.98 8.10
N GLY A 301 -2.95 12.77 8.31
CA GLY A 301 -2.89 14.23 8.37
C GLY A 301 -2.80 14.90 6.99
N GLY A 302 -3.40 14.30 5.95
CA GLY A 302 -3.42 14.83 4.58
C GLY A 302 -3.39 13.76 3.50
N SER A 303 -3.08 14.17 2.25
CA SER A 303 -2.85 13.24 1.14
C SER A 303 -1.56 12.43 1.31
N GLY A 304 -1.56 11.19 0.83
CA GLY A 304 -0.35 10.36 0.84
C GLY A 304 -0.58 8.98 0.23
N VAL A 305 0.48 8.17 0.21
CA VAL A 305 0.39 6.78 -0.25
C VAL A 305 -0.34 5.92 0.77
N GLN A 306 -1.44 5.30 0.33
CA GLN A 306 -2.22 4.36 1.12
C GLN A 306 -1.63 2.95 1.04
N HIS A 307 -1.34 2.47 -0.16
CA HIS A 307 -0.77 1.13 -0.31
C HIS A 307 0.14 0.99 -1.52
N ILE A 308 0.95 -0.05 -1.45
CA ILE A 308 1.87 -0.46 -2.50
C ILE A 308 1.55 -1.91 -2.84
N ALA A 309 1.28 -2.17 -4.12
CA ALA A 309 1.00 -3.51 -4.60
C ALA A 309 2.27 -4.18 -5.13
N LEU A 310 2.55 -5.38 -4.64
CA LEU A 310 3.73 -6.16 -4.96
C LEU A 310 3.32 -7.39 -5.77
N ASN A 311 3.85 -7.48 -6.99
CA ASN A 311 3.56 -8.57 -7.89
C ASN A 311 4.21 -9.89 -7.43
N THR A 312 3.52 -11.01 -7.63
CA THR A 312 4.09 -12.36 -7.54
C THR A 312 3.55 -13.26 -8.66
N SER A 313 4.27 -14.34 -8.96
CA SER A 313 3.87 -15.36 -9.94
C SER A 313 3.23 -16.61 -9.30
N ASP A 314 3.28 -16.73 -7.97
CA ASP A 314 2.65 -17.80 -7.19
C ASP A 314 2.16 -17.22 -5.86
N ILE A 315 0.97 -16.60 -5.91
CA ILE A 315 0.39 -15.93 -4.77
C ILE A 315 0.07 -16.89 -3.63
N ILE A 316 -0.29 -18.13 -3.91
CA ILE A 316 -0.62 -19.10 -2.85
C ILE A 316 0.62 -19.37 -1.99
N THR A 317 1.75 -19.68 -2.64
CA THR A 317 3.02 -19.91 -1.92
C THR A 317 3.48 -18.63 -1.22
N ALA A 318 3.34 -17.47 -1.87
CA ALA A 318 3.71 -16.18 -1.28
C ALA A 318 2.91 -15.88 0.00
N ILE A 319 1.58 -16.06 0.00
CA ILE A 319 0.75 -15.78 1.18
C ILE A 319 1.01 -16.79 2.30
N GLU A 320 1.23 -18.07 1.98
CA GLU A 320 1.63 -19.07 2.99
C GLU A 320 2.95 -18.68 3.66
N ALA A 321 3.95 -18.25 2.89
CA ALA A 321 5.24 -17.79 3.40
C ALA A 321 5.11 -16.50 4.23
N LEU A 322 4.33 -15.52 3.75
CA LEU A 322 4.10 -14.25 4.47
C LEU A 322 3.40 -14.48 5.80
N ARG A 323 2.37 -15.34 5.84
CA ARG A 323 1.70 -15.70 7.10
C ARG A 323 2.63 -16.45 8.05
N ALA A 324 3.46 -17.36 7.54
CA ALA A 324 4.46 -18.06 8.35
C ALA A 324 5.54 -17.12 8.93
N ARG A 325 5.79 -15.99 8.25
CA ARG A 325 6.67 -14.90 8.71
C ARG A 325 5.97 -13.90 9.65
N GLY A 326 4.68 -14.07 9.91
CA GLY A 326 3.91 -13.22 10.82
C GLY A 326 3.24 -12.01 10.16
N CYS A 327 3.12 -11.95 8.83
CA CYS A 327 2.26 -10.96 8.19
C CYS A 327 0.79 -11.26 8.46
N GLU A 328 0.06 -10.23 8.88
CA GLU A 328 -1.39 -10.26 9.02
C GLU A 328 -2.07 -9.68 7.77
N PHE A 329 -3.18 -10.29 7.37
CA PHE A 329 -3.97 -9.89 6.23
C PHE A 329 -5.42 -9.67 6.64
N LEU A 330 -6.16 -8.92 5.82
CA LEU A 330 -7.60 -8.78 5.97
C LEU A 330 -8.30 -10.14 5.81
N SER A 331 -9.41 -10.30 6.51
CA SER A 331 -10.25 -11.50 6.44
C SER A 331 -11.38 -11.26 5.45
N ILE A 332 -11.59 -12.23 4.55
CA ILE A 332 -12.69 -12.22 3.57
C ILE A 332 -13.78 -13.22 4.02
N PRO A 333 -15.07 -12.85 4.03
CA PRO A 333 -16.15 -13.74 4.46
C PRO A 333 -16.34 -14.93 3.52
N SER A 334 -16.73 -16.09 4.05
CA SER A 334 -16.93 -17.31 3.24
C SER A 334 -17.98 -17.13 2.13
N SER A 335 -19.00 -16.30 2.36
CA SER A 335 -20.06 -16.02 1.37
C SER A 335 -19.53 -15.39 0.07
N TYR A 336 -18.40 -14.68 0.12
CA TYR A 336 -17.73 -14.17 -1.08
C TYR A 336 -17.31 -15.32 -2.00
N TYR A 337 -16.76 -16.40 -1.44
CA TYR A 337 -16.27 -17.55 -2.18
C TYR A 337 -17.38 -18.43 -2.75
N ASP A 338 -18.52 -18.46 -2.07
CA ASP A 338 -19.74 -19.10 -2.58
C ASP A 338 -20.26 -18.36 -3.81
N ASN A 339 -20.35 -17.02 -3.73
CA ASN A 339 -20.77 -16.18 -4.87
C ASN A 339 -19.75 -16.23 -6.02
N LEU A 340 -18.46 -16.22 -5.72
CA LEU A 340 -17.40 -16.34 -6.72
C LEU A 340 -17.50 -17.66 -7.49
N ARG A 341 -17.74 -18.78 -6.80
CA ARG A 341 -17.95 -20.09 -7.46
C ARG A 341 -19.19 -20.08 -8.38
N GLN A 342 -20.26 -19.39 -7.97
CA GLN A 342 -21.44 -19.22 -8.82
C GLN A 342 -21.11 -18.37 -10.06
N ARG A 343 -20.47 -17.21 -9.91
CA ARG A 343 -20.07 -16.36 -11.04
C ARG A 343 -19.15 -17.09 -12.02
N LEU A 344 -18.20 -17.88 -11.50
CA LEU A 344 -17.31 -18.69 -12.33
C LEU A 344 -18.06 -19.78 -13.11
N SER A 345 -19.05 -20.44 -12.50
CA SER A 345 -19.86 -21.47 -13.18
C SER A 345 -20.73 -20.92 -14.32
N GLU A 346 -21.03 -19.62 -14.27
CA GLU A 346 -21.76 -18.88 -15.31
C GLU A 346 -20.82 -18.27 -16.38
N SER A 347 -19.50 -18.39 -16.20
CA SER A 347 -18.47 -17.82 -17.09
C SER A 347 -17.67 -18.90 -17.83
N SER A 348 -16.97 -18.51 -18.90
CA SER A 348 -15.95 -19.36 -19.54
C SER A 348 -14.58 -19.31 -18.84
N MET A 349 -14.41 -18.46 -17.81
CA MET A 349 -13.14 -18.27 -17.14
C MET A 349 -12.80 -19.47 -16.24
N THR A 350 -11.55 -19.92 -16.31
CA THR A 350 -11.01 -20.97 -15.44
C THR A 350 -9.85 -20.43 -14.62
N ILE A 351 -10.02 -20.43 -13.30
CA ILE A 351 -8.95 -20.11 -12.35
C ILE A 351 -8.05 -21.34 -12.23
N LYS A 352 -6.74 -21.17 -12.45
CA LYS A 352 -5.77 -22.29 -12.40
C LYS A 352 -5.46 -22.73 -10.97
N GLU A 353 -5.52 -21.80 -10.04
CA GLU A 353 -5.28 -22.01 -8.63
C GLU A 353 -6.42 -22.78 -7.95
N ASP A 354 -6.09 -23.53 -6.90
CA ASP A 354 -7.06 -24.26 -6.10
C ASP A 354 -7.97 -23.29 -5.32
N MET A 355 -9.25 -23.31 -5.64
CA MET A 355 -10.26 -22.41 -5.06
C MET A 355 -10.43 -22.56 -3.54
N ASP A 356 -10.20 -23.75 -2.98
CA ASP A 356 -10.30 -24.00 -1.54
C ASP A 356 -9.06 -23.45 -0.83
N ARG A 357 -7.88 -23.51 -1.46
CA ARG A 357 -6.68 -22.83 -0.98
C ARG A 357 -6.83 -21.31 -1.03
N LEU A 358 -7.36 -20.76 -2.13
CA LEU A 358 -7.65 -19.32 -2.24
C LEU A 358 -8.58 -18.86 -1.12
N GLN A 359 -9.65 -19.62 -0.85
CA GLN A 359 -10.58 -19.34 0.24
C GLN A 359 -9.93 -19.41 1.61
N LYS A 360 -9.16 -20.48 1.89
CA LYS A 360 -8.44 -20.65 3.16
C LYS A 360 -7.46 -19.51 3.43
N LEU A 361 -6.84 -18.98 2.38
CA LEU A 361 -5.85 -17.90 2.47
C LEU A 361 -6.46 -16.50 2.43
N HIS A 362 -7.78 -16.40 2.22
CA HIS A 362 -8.51 -15.14 2.03
C HIS A 362 -8.04 -14.31 0.82
N ILE A 363 -7.66 -15.00 -0.27
CA ILE A 363 -7.26 -14.37 -1.53
C ILE A 363 -8.51 -14.05 -2.35
N LEU A 364 -8.63 -12.80 -2.81
CA LEU A 364 -9.71 -12.33 -3.67
C LEU A 364 -9.38 -12.62 -5.14
N VAL A 365 -10.43 -12.85 -5.95
CA VAL A 365 -10.35 -13.16 -7.38
C VAL A 365 -11.30 -12.24 -8.15
N ASP A 366 -10.75 -11.47 -9.08
CA ASP A 366 -11.55 -10.78 -10.10
C ASP A 366 -11.16 -11.26 -11.49
N PHE A 367 -12.09 -11.25 -12.43
CA PHE A 367 -11.88 -11.80 -13.75
C PHE A 367 -12.75 -11.13 -14.81
N ASP A 368 -12.26 -11.18 -16.04
CA ASP A 368 -12.96 -10.77 -17.25
C ASP A 368 -12.93 -11.91 -18.28
N GLU A 369 -13.23 -11.62 -19.55
CA GLU A 369 -13.19 -12.63 -20.62
C GLU A 369 -11.77 -13.04 -21.03
N ASN A 370 -10.76 -12.23 -20.70
CA ASN A 370 -9.37 -12.38 -21.15
C ASN A 370 -8.48 -13.03 -20.11
N GLY A 371 -8.78 -12.82 -18.82
CA GLY A 371 -7.93 -13.25 -17.73
C GLY A 371 -8.53 -13.00 -16.35
N TYR A 372 -7.71 -13.22 -15.34
CA TYR A 372 -8.08 -12.98 -13.95
C TYR A 372 -6.92 -12.40 -13.16
N LEU A 373 -7.25 -11.82 -12.03
CA LEU A 373 -6.30 -11.31 -11.05
C LEU A 373 -6.61 -11.89 -9.68
N LEU A 374 -5.55 -12.12 -8.92
CA LEU A 374 -5.61 -12.56 -7.53
C LEU A 374 -4.99 -11.45 -6.68
N GLN A 375 -5.67 -11.05 -5.61
CA GLN A 375 -5.20 -9.98 -4.73
C GLN A 375 -5.51 -10.28 -3.27
N ILE A 376 -4.68 -9.74 -2.37
CA ILE A 376 -4.94 -9.75 -0.93
C ILE A 376 -4.18 -8.60 -0.27
N PHE A 377 -4.78 -8.03 0.78
CA PHE A 377 -4.25 -6.86 1.46
C PHE A 377 -3.81 -7.21 2.87
N SER A 378 -2.62 -6.74 3.24
CA SER A 378 -2.15 -6.82 4.62
C SER A 378 -3.03 -5.94 5.52
N LYS A 379 -2.97 -6.19 6.83
CA LYS A 379 -3.32 -5.13 7.79
C LYS A 379 -2.33 -3.95 7.66
N PRO A 380 -2.66 -2.76 8.22
CA PRO A 380 -1.71 -1.65 8.28
C PRO A 380 -0.35 -2.09 8.83
N CYS A 381 0.73 -1.59 8.22
CA CYS A 381 2.11 -1.92 8.61
C CYS A 381 2.58 -1.16 9.88
N GLN A 382 1.68 -0.38 10.47
CA GLN A 382 1.85 0.40 11.67
C GLN A 382 0.50 0.57 12.37
N ASP A 383 0.51 1.12 13.58
CA ASP A 383 -0.72 1.28 14.37
C ASP A 383 -1.72 2.26 13.74
N ARG A 384 -1.22 3.33 13.08
CA ARG A 384 -2.07 4.25 12.33
C ARG A 384 -2.68 3.50 11.14
N PRO A 385 -4.01 3.54 10.91
CA PRO A 385 -4.67 2.85 9.80
C PRO A 385 -4.41 3.55 8.45
N THR A 386 -3.14 3.53 8.03
CA THR A 386 -2.63 4.31 6.91
C THR A 386 -1.98 3.39 5.88
N LEU A 387 -0.66 3.22 5.89
CA LEU A 387 0.05 2.38 4.92
C LEU A 387 -0.23 0.88 5.14
N PHE A 388 -0.60 0.18 4.07
CA PHE A 388 -0.61 -1.29 3.99
C PHE A 388 -0.02 -1.78 2.67
N ILE A 389 0.16 -3.10 2.52
CA ILE A 389 0.73 -3.74 1.33
C ILE A 389 -0.31 -4.64 0.68
N GLU A 390 -0.41 -4.57 -0.64
CA GLU A 390 -1.15 -5.53 -1.45
C GLU A 390 -0.19 -6.55 -2.06
N ILE A 391 -0.58 -7.82 -2.08
CA ILE A 391 0.09 -8.84 -2.88
C ILE A 391 -0.84 -9.20 -4.04
N ILE A 392 -0.32 -9.10 -5.27
CA ILE A 392 -1.12 -9.27 -6.48
C ILE A 392 -0.45 -10.26 -7.45
N GLN A 393 -1.27 -11.11 -8.08
CA GLN A 393 -0.88 -11.94 -9.21
C GLN A 393 -1.84 -11.70 -10.37
N ARG A 394 -1.28 -11.49 -11.56
CA ARG A 394 -2.05 -11.24 -12.79
C ARG A 394 -1.90 -12.41 -13.75
N GLN A 395 -3.03 -12.88 -14.29
CA GLN A 395 -3.09 -13.90 -15.32
C GLN A 395 -3.86 -13.31 -16.50
N ASN A 396 -3.13 -12.66 -17.43
CA ASN A 396 -3.68 -11.93 -18.58
C ASN A 396 -4.73 -10.86 -18.23
N HIS A 397 -4.61 -10.23 -17.06
CA HIS A 397 -5.55 -9.19 -16.60
C HIS A 397 -4.82 -7.92 -16.16
N GLN A 398 -5.14 -6.78 -16.80
CA GLN A 398 -4.49 -5.48 -16.55
C GLN A 398 -5.33 -4.51 -15.70
N GLY A 399 -6.59 -4.84 -15.41
CA GLY A 399 -7.46 -4.01 -14.55
C GLY A 399 -7.16 -4.12 -13.04
N PHE A 400 -7.99 -3.51 -12.20
CA PHE A 400 -7.71 -3.30 -10.77
C PHE A 400 -8.66 -4.03 -9.80
N GLY A 401 -9.45 -4.98 -10.27
CA GLY A 401 -10.31 -5.75 -9.37
C GLY A 401 -11.63 -5.05 -9.06
N ALA A 402 -12.27 -4.45 -10.06
CA ALA A 402 -13.59 -3.82 -9.93
C ALA A 402 -14.57 -4.69 -9.13
N GLY A 403 -14.62 -6.00 -9.45
CA GLY A 403 -15.47 -6.97 -8.80
C GLY A 403 -15.03 -7.37 -7.38
N ASN A 404 -13.78 -7.07 -6.99
CA ASN A 404 -13.26 -7.31 -5.65
C ASN A 404 -13.49 -6.14 -4.69
N PHE A 405 -13.66 -4.92 -5.20
CA PHE A 405 -13.73 -3.73 -4.34
C PHE A 405 -14.79 -3.86 -3.26
N LYS A 406 -15.98 -4.39 -3.57
CA LYS A 406 -17.03 -4.57 -2.56
C LYS A 406 -16.58 -5.45 -1.39
N ALA A 407 -16.02 -6.62 -1.66
CA ALA A 407 -15.56 -7.54 -0.62
C ALA A 407 -14.37 -6.97 0.17
N LEU A 408 -13.47 -6.26 -0.52
CA LEU A 408 -12.38 -5.54 0.10
C LEU A 408 -12.90 -4.45 1.05
N PHE A 409 -13.85 -3.66 0.59
CA PHE A 409 -14.49 -2.59 1.35
C PHE A 409 -15.15 -3.11 2.61
N GLU A 410 -16.01 -4.13 2.48
CA GLU A 410 -16.66 -4.76 3.63
C GLU A 410 -15.62 -5.24 4.65
N SER A 411 -14.49 -5.77 4.19
CA SER A 411 -13.39 -6.23 5.05
C SER A 411 -12.65 -5.07 5.73
N ILE A 412 -12.42 -3.95 5.03
CA ILE A 412 -11.80 -2.75 5.60
C ILE A 412 -12.76 -2.08 6.60
N GLU A 413 -14.05 -1.97 6.28
CA GLU A 413 -15.09 -1.41 7.16
C GLU A 413 -15.23 -2.20 8.46
N LEU A 414 -15.09 -3.53 8.41
CA LEU A 414 -15.04 -4.36 9.61
C LEU A 414 -13.85 -3.98 10.50
N GLU A 415 -12.68 -3.75 9.92
CA GLU A 415 -11.51 -3.29 10.68
C GLU A 415 -11.68 -1.84 11.17
N GLN A 416 -12.27 -0.96 10.37
CA GLN A 416 -12.60 0.42 10.75
C GLN A 416 -13.60 0.47 11.92
N THR A 417 -14.59 -0.44 11.91
CA THR A 417 -15.55 -0.62 13.01
C THR A 417 -14.84 -1.09 14.28
N LYS A 418 -13.89 -2.03 14.18
CA LYS A 418 -13.08 -2.47 15.34
C LYS A 418 -12.27 -1.32 15.94
N ARG A 419 -11.77 -0.42 15.09
CA ARG A 419 -11.08 0.81 15.51
C ARG A 419 -12.03 1.88 16.08
N GLY A 420 -13.34 1.74 15.87
CA GLY A 420 -14.34 2.71 16.29
C GLY A 420 -14.42 3.93 15.37
N ASN A 421 -14.09 3.76 14.08
CA ASN A 421 -13.92 4.87 13.14
C ASN A 421 -14.91 4.83 11.96
N LEU A 422 -15.90 3.92 11.96
CA LEU A 422 -16.87 3.86 10.86
C LEU A 422 -17.92 4.98 10.97
N PHE A 423 -18.13 5.55 12.16
CA PHE A 423 -19.10 6.62 12.44
C PHE A 423 -18.52 7.60 13.46
N TYR A 424 -18.05 8.76 13.04
CA TYR A 424 -17.63 9.80 13.99
C TYR A 424 -17.88 11.18 13.42
N ASP A 425 -18.14 12.14 14.30
CA ASP A 425 -18.14 13.56 13.95
C ASP A 425 -16.71 14.15 14.10
N ASN A 426 -15.93 13.65 15.05
CA ASN A 426 -14.54 14.02 15.28
C ASN A 426 -13.71 12.77 15.61
N ILE A 427 -12.62 12.57 14.87
CA ILE A 427 -11.79 11.37 15.00
C ILE A 427 -11.14 11.22 16.37
N LYS A 428 -10.95 12.32 17.10
CA LYS A 428 -10.39 12.28 18.47
C LYS A 428 -11.35 11.62 19.46
N ASP A 429 -12.64 11.74 19.22
CA ASP A 429 -13.69 11.21 20.09
C ASP A 429 -14.10 9.79 19.65
N GLY A 430 -13.90 9.46 18.37
CA GLY A 430 -14.26 8.18 17.77
C GLY A 430 -15.77 7.95 17.74
N GLN A 431 -16.19 6.71 17.49
CA GLN A 431 -17.57 6.26 17.65
C GLN A 431 -18.00 6.39 19.12
N HIS A 432 -19.06 7.14 19.38
CA HIS A 432 -19.81 7.03 20.63
C HIS A 432 -20.33 5.59 20.76
N LYS A 433 -19.65 4.78 21.59
CA LYS A 433 -20.06 3.40 21.91
C LYS A 433 -21.21 3.35 22.89
#